data_AF-A0A955H2T0-F1
#
_entry.id   AF-A0A955H2T0-F1
#
_cell.length_a   1.000
_cell.length_b   1.000
_cell.length_c   1.000
_cell.angle_alpha   90.00
_cell.angle_beta   90.00
_cell.angle_gamma   90.00
#
_symmetry.space_group_name_H-M   'P 1'
#
loop_
_entity.id
_entity.type
_entity.pdbx_description
1 polymer ?
#
loop_
_entity_poly.entity_id
_entity_poly.type
_entity_poly.pdbx_seq_one_letter_code
_entity_poly.pdbx_strand_id
1 'polypeptide(L)'
;MNQIIQIRPLRWWVKIVGWMLYPLMRWLSGAPDEEPRQTFWLTHDELSAEQASRLDPAKSVICLGDESACDRFLWGFIPQFMAARFGGWDKYAVLQPDRLLEDWYVGWQAPDVSGLSLVRIKGPCRVLLGPFETSFFGLNANGEQINIQKVSIGQTGDGGHYCLTPFL
;
A
#
# COMPACT_ATOMS: atom_id res chain seq x y z
N MET A 1 17.33 -12.03 -16.30
CA MET A 1 16.05 -12.72 -16.55
C MET A 1 14.95 -11.87 -15.96
N ASN A 2 13.90 -11.55 -16.72
CA ASN A 2 12.72 -10.87 -16.14
C ASN A 2 12.09 -11.80 -15.11
N GLN A 3 11.91 -11.29 -13.90
CA GLN A 3 11.37 -12.06 -12.79
C GLN A 3 9.87 -11.91 -12.73
N ILE A 4 9.18 -13.02 -12.47
CA ILE A 4 7.73 -13.09 -12.40
C ILE A 4 7.34 -13.50 -10.98
N ILE A 5 6.67 -12.61 -10.26
CA ILE A 5 6.00 -12.91 -9.00
C ILE A 5 4.57 -13.35 -9.33
N GLN A 6 4.17 -14.54 -8.88
CA GLN A 6 2.81 -15.01 -9.10
C GLN A 6 1.83 -14.18 -8.27
N ILE A 7 0.96 -13.43 -8.94
CA ILE A 7 -0.08 -12.63 -8.29
C ILE A 7 -1.34 -13.48 -8.18
N ARG A 8 -1.81 -13.69 -6.95
CA ARG A 8 -3.07 -14.39 -6.73
C ARG A 8 -4.24 -13.46 -7.05
N PRO A 9 -5.26 -13.90 -7.81
CA PRO A 9 -6.45 -13.09 -7.99
C PRO A 9 -7.22 -12.94 -6.68
N LEU A 10 -7.68 -11.72 -6.40
CA LEU A 10 -8.54 -11.45 -5.26
C LEU A 10 -9.84 -12.25 -5.37
N ARG A 11 -10.12 -13.07 -4.35
CA ARG A 11 -11.33 -13.91 -4.29
C ARG A 11 -12.59 -13.03 -4.33
N TRP A 12 -13.63 -13.46 -5.03
CA TRP A 12 -14.86 -12.66 -5.22
C TRP A 12 -15.52 -12.27 -3.90
N TRP A 13 -15.54 -13.15 -2.90
CA TRP A 13 -16.12 -12.86 -1.59
C TRP A 13 -15.29 -11.83 -0.80
N VAL A 14 -13.97 -11.74 -1.04
CA VAL A 14 -13.13 -10.70 -0.42
C VAL A 14 -13.51 -9.32 -0.97
N LYS A 15 -13.90 -9.21 -2.24
CA LYS A 15 -14.43 -7.96 -2.81
C LYS A 15 -15.71 -7.52 -2.10
N ILE A 16 -16.59 -8.48 -1.78
CA ILE A 16 -17.84 -8.19 -1.06
C ILE A 16 -17.52 -7.73 0.37
N VAL A 17 -16.61 -8.42 1.07
CA VAL A 17 -16.16 -8.00 2.40
C VAL A 17 -15.54 -6.60 2.35
N GLY A 18 -14.68 -6.32 1.38
CA GLY A 18 -14.10 -4.99 1.18
C GLY A 18 -15.17 -3.92 0.97
N TRP A 19 -16.18 -4.18 0.14
CA TRP A 19 -17.31 -3.26 -0.08
C TRP A 19 -18.12 -3.02 1.21
N MET A 20 -18.37 -4.06 2.01
CA MET A 20 -19.04 -3.93 3.30
C MET A 20 -18.22 -3.15 4.33
N LEU A 21 -16.90 -3.33 4.34
CA LEU A 21 -15.99 -2.63 5.25
C LEU A 21 -15.70 -1.19 4.80
N TYR A 22 -15.92 -0.84 3.55
CA TYR A 22 -15.55 0.45 2.99
C TYR A 22 -16.12 1.65 3.78
N PRO A 23 -17.43 1.71 4.14
CA PRO A 23 -17.95 2.80 4.96
C PRO A 23 -17.32 2.87 6.36
N LEU A 24 -17.04 1.71 6.96
CA LEU A 24 -16.37 1.62 8.26
C LEU A 24 -14.92 2.15 8.16
N MET A 25 -14.18 1.77 7.12
CA MET A 25 -12.81 2.23 6.90
C MET A 25 -12.77 3.74 6.63
N ARG A 26 -13.77 4.30 5.94
CA ARG A 26 -13.91 5.76 5.80
C ARG A 26 -14.07 6.43 7.15
N TRP A 27 -14.94 5.90 8.01
CA TRP A 27 -15.13 6.45 9.35
C TRP A 27 -13.87 6.32 10.22
N LEU A 28 -13.24 5.14 10.23
CA LEU A 28 -12.02 4.86 11.01
C LEU A 28 -10.80 5.67 10.55
N SER A 29 -10.75 6.08 9.28
CA SER A 29 -9.66 6.90 8.75
C SER A 29 -9.53 8.26 9.45
N GLY A 30 -10.62 8.76 10.05
CA GLY A 30 -10.68 10.14 10.56
C GLY A 30 -10.69 11.20 9.47
N ALA A 31 -10.96 10.82 8.21
CA ALA A 31 -11.05 11.66 7.03
C ALA A 31 -12.12 11.11 6.06
N PRO A 32 -13.43 11.23 6.38
CA PRO A 32 -14.50 10.53 5.66
C PRO A 32 -14.67 10.97 4.20
N ASP A 33 -14.19 12.17 3.86
CA ASP A 33 -14.22 12.72 2.51
C ASP A 33 -13.07 12.22 1.63
N GLU A 34 -12.09 11.52 2.22
CA GLU A 34 -10.97 10.91 1.49
C GLU A 34 -11.25 9.45 1.10
N GLU A 35 -10.45 8.94 0.18
CA GLU A 35 -10.45 7.52 -0.16
C GLU A 35 -9.83 6.72 1.02
N PRO A 36 -10.54 5.76 1.62
CA PRO A 36 -10.00 5.00 2.73
C PRO A 36 -8.95 4.00 2.25
N ARG A 37 -8.10 3.54 3.16
CA ARG A 37 -7.18 2.45 2.87
C ARG A 37 -7.95 1.18 2.50
N GLN A 38 -7.59 0.61 1.36
CA GLN A 38 -8.20 -0.59 0.79
C GLN A 38 -7.43 -1.87 1.13
N THR A 39 -6.17 -1.78 1.56
CA THR A 39 -5.40 -2.95 1.98
C THR A 39 -5.69 -3.34 3.42
N PHE A 40 -6.11 -4.59 3.62
CA PHE A 40 -6.25 -5.25 4.92
C PHE A 40 -5.82 -6.71 4.82
N TRP A 41 -5.98 -7.50 5.89
CA TRP A 41 -5.42 -8.86 5.98
C TRP A 41 -5.94 -9.85 4.92
N LEU A 42 -7.04 -9.55 4.21
CA LEU A 42 -7.56 -10.41 3.14
C LEU A 42 -7.17 -9.94 1.73
N THR A 43 -6.60 -8.75 1.59
CA THR A 43 -6.30 -8.13 0.28
C THR A 43 -4.81 -7.95 0.04
N HIS A 44 -3.98 -8.62 0.83
CA HIS A 44 -2.55 -8.69 0.57
C HIS A 44 -2.06 -10.13 0.70
N ASP A 45 -0.96 -10.42 0.01
CA ASP A 45 -0.16 -11.62 0.24
C ASP A 45 1.18 -11.20 0.87
N GLU A 46 1.65 -11.98 1.84
CA GLU A 46 3.02 -11.84 2.35
C GLU A 46 3.99 -12.45 1.34
N LEU A 47 5.09 -11.74 1.08
CA LEU A 47 6.16 -12.26 0.23
C LEU A 47 7.17 -13.02 1.07
N SER A 48 7.59 -14.19 0.57
CA SER A 48 8.69 -14.92 1.19
C SER A 48 10.01 -14.13 1.07
N ALA A 49 10.96 -14.39 1.98
CA ALA A 49 12.29 -13.77 1.90
C ALA A 49 13.00 -14.06 0.57
N GLU A 50 12.72 -15.22 -0.03
CA GLU A 50 13.24 -15.58 -1.36
C GLU A 50 12.60 -14.74 -2.48
N GLN A 51 11.28 -14.49 -2.42
CA GLN A 51 10.62 -13.62 -3.40
C GLN A 51 11.08 -12.16 -3.24
N ALA A 52 11.17 -11.69 -2.00
CA ALA A 52 11.59 -10.32 -1.69
C ALA A 52 13.06 -10.06 -2.07
N SER A 53 13.96 -11.03 -1.86
CA SER A 53 15.39 -10.88 -2.23
C SER A 53 15.66 -10.84 -3.74
N ARG A 54 14.67 -11.26 -4.54
CA ARG A 54 14.77 -11.26 -6.00
C ARG A 54 14.44 -9.88 -6.60
N LEU A 55 13.64 -9.05 -5.91
CA LEU A 55 13.24 -7.73 -6.37
C LEU A 55 14.45 -6.86 -6.75
N ASP A 56 14.32 -6.16 -7.89
CA ASP A 56 15.32 -5.21 -8.39
C ASP A 56 15.21 -3.88 -7.64
N PRO A 57 16.20 -3.49 -6.82
CA PRO A 57 16.14 -2.24 -6.06
C PRO A 57 16.10 -1.00 -6.96
N ALA A 58 16.63 -1.08 -8.19
CA ALA A 58 16.65 0.05 -9.12
C ALA A 58 15.26 0.39 -9.69
N LYS A 59 14.28 -0.52 -9.54
CA LYS A 59 12.89 -0.31 -9.95
C LYS A 59 11.96 -0.02 -8.78
N SER A 60 12.52 0.16 -7.59
CA SER A 60 11.79 0.40 -6.35
C SER A 60 11.99 1.84 -5.89
N VAL A 61 11.07 2.30 -5.04
CA VAL A 61 11.11 3.63 -4.45
C VAL A 61 11.29 3.47 -2.95
N ILE A 62 12.37 4.05 -2.42
CA ILE A 62 12.61 4.11 -0.99
C ILE A 62 11.87 5.33 -0.42
N CYS A 63 11.04 5.08 0.58
CA CYS A 63 10.42 6.10 1.40
C CYS A 63 10.97 5.99 2.81
N LEU A 64 11.46 7.12 3.34
CA LEU A 64 11.83 7.23 4.74
C LEU A 64 10.59 6.98 5.60
N GLY A 65 10.83 6.31 6.73
CA GLY A 65 9.81 6.12 7.74
C GLY A 65 9.42 7.46 8.37
N ASP A 66 8.24 7.47 9.00
CA ASP A 66 7.78 8.57 9.81
C ASP A 66 7.94 8.26 11.29
N GLU A 67 8.85 8.97 11.97
CA GLU A 67 9.11 8.77 13.40
C GLU A 67 7.87 9.05 14.28
N SER A 68 6.87 9.79 13.78
CA SER A 68 5.60 9.97 14.47
C SER A 68 4.62 8.79 14.34
N ALA A 69 4.88 7.83 13.45
CA ALA A 69 4.05 6.64 13.31
C ALA A 69 4.32 5.67 14.47
N CYS A 70 3.27 5.22 15.14
CA CYS A 70 3.40 4.23 16.20
C CYS A 70 3.67 2.82 15.63
N ASP A 71 4.01 1.86 16.49
CA ASP A 71 4.12 0.47 16.08
C ASP A 71 2.85 -0.05 15.40
N ARG A 72 3.03 -1.00 14.47
CA ARG A 72 1.92 -1.55 13.66
C ARG A 72 0.77 -2.12 14.51
N PHE A 73 1.07 -2.66 15.69
CA PHE A 73 0.10 -3.29 16.58
C PHE A 73 0.11 -2.68 17.98
N LEU A 74 -1.06 -2.24 18.46
CA LEU A 74 -1.26 -1.88 19.86
C LEU A 74 -1.41 -3.17 20.66
N TRP A 75 -0.63 -3.31 21.73
CA TRP A 75 -0.58 -4.50 22.58
C TRP A 75 -0.31 -5.82 21.81
N GLY A 76 0.30 -5.75 20.63
CA GLY A 76 0.67 -6.91 19.82
C GLY A 76 -0.46 -7.56 19.00
N PHE A 77 -1.70 -7.09 19.08
CA PHE A 77 -2.81 -7.69 18.33
C PHE A 77 -3.80 -6.70 17.69
N ILE A 78 -3.87 -5.44 18.14
CA ILE A 78 -4.80 -4.45 17.57
C ILE A 78 -4.07 -3.72 16.43
N PRO A 79 -4.47 -3.88 15.15
CA PRO A 79 -3.76 -3.27 14.03
C PRO A 79 -4.01 -1.74 13.98
N GLN A 80 -3.03 -0.95 14.41
CA GLN A 80 -3.17 0.52 14.56
C GLN A 80 -3.27 1.23 13.21
N PHE A 81 -2.68 0.63 12.17
CA PHE A 81 -2.72 1.15 10.81
C PHE A 81 -4.14 1.16 10.18
N MET A 82 -5.12 0.47 10.78
CA MET A 82 -6.51 0.56 10.31
C MET A 82 -7.18 1.87 10.74
N ALA A 83 -6.70 2.46 11.83
CA ALA A 83 -7.10 3.76 12.33
C ALA A 83 -5.93 4.74 12.13
N ALA A 84 -5.53 4.93 10.87
CA ALA A 84 -4.33 5.64 10.44
C ALA A 84 -4.05 6.92 11.27
N ARG A 85 -5.05 7.79 11.40
CA ARG A 85 -4.93 9.04 12.15
C ARG A 85 -4.73 8.87 13.67
N PHE A 86 -5.32 7.84 14.27
CA PHE A 86 -5.24 7.60 15.71
C PHE A 86 -3.95 6.86 16.13
N GLY A 87 -3.29 6.19 15.18
CA GLY A 87 -1.97 5.56 15.37
C GLY A 87 -0.79 6.39 14.85
N GLY A 88 -0.98 7.64 14.41
CA GLY A 88 0.09 8.43 13.79
C GLY A 88 0.58 7.91 12.42
N TRP A 89 -0.17 6.99 11.82
CA TRP A 89 0.01 6.52 10.43
C TRP A 89 -0.79 7.40 9.48
N ASP A 90 -0.61 8.71 9.53
CA ASP A 90 -1.38 9.65 8.71
C ASP A 90 -0.62 10.10 7.46
N LYS A 91 0.72 10.00 7.44
CA LYS A 91 1.53 10.31 6.26
C LYS A 91 1.46 9.21 5.20
N TYR A 92 1.42 9.65 3.95
CA TYR A 92 1.45 8.79 2.79
C TYR A 92 2.40 9.31 1.71
N ALA A 93 2.93 8.39 0.92
CA ALA A 93 3.56 8.71 -0.36
C ALA A 93 2.59 8.42 -1.51
N VAL A 94 2.68 9.19 -2.58
CA VAL A 94 1.96 8.91 -3.83
C VAL A 94 2.94 8.30 -4.81
N LEU A 95 2.63 7.08 -5.25
CA LEU A 95 3.43 6.32 -6.20
C LEU A 95 2.69 6.22 -7.53
N GLN A 96 3.41 6.23 -8.63
CA GLN A 96 2.87 5.95 -9.95
C GLN A 96 3.89 5.21 -10.81
N PRO A 97 3.45 4.42 -11.80
CA PRO A 97 4.36 3.81 -12.76
C PRO A 97 4.93 4.87 -13.72
N ASP A 98 6.16 4.65 -14.19
CA ASP A 98 6.82 5.57 -15.15
C ASP A 98 6.10 5.65 -16.49
N ARG A 99 5.41 4.56 -16.85
CA ARG A 99 4.62 4.46 -18.08
C ARG A 99 3.17 4.26 -17.70
N LEU A 100 2.27 4.81 -18.52
CA LEU A 100 0.85 4.49 -18.41
C LEU A 100 0.67 2.99 -18.61
N LEU A 101 0.14 2.34 -17.57
CA LEU A 101 -0.22 0.94 -17.57
C LEU A 101 -1.74 0.86 -17.42
N GLU A 102 -2.33 -0.14 -18.06
CA GLU A 102 -3.76 -0.41 -17.84
C GLU A 102 -4.01 -0.74 -16.38
N ASP A 103 -3.17 -1.61 -15.80
CA ASP A 103 -3.28 -2.01 -14.41
C ASP A 103 -1.94 -2.48 -13.82
N TRP A 104 -1.75 -2.20 -12.53
CA TRP A 104 -0.58 -2.62 -11.76
C TRP A 104 -0.93 -2.90 -10.29
N TYR A 105 0.02 -3.47 -9.56
CA TYR A 105 -0.05 -3.84 -8.16
C TYR A 105 1.12 -3.22 -7.41
N VAL A 106 0.90 -2.89 -6.14
CA VAL A 106 1.92 -2.28 -5.27
C VAL A 106 2.29 -3.26 -4.18
N GLY A 107 3.58 -3.46 -3.98
CA GLY A 107 4.10 -4.13 -2.80
C GLY A 107 5.07 -3.26 -2.04
N TRP A 108 5.43 -3.74 -0.87
CA TRP A 108 6.34 -3.10 0.07
C TRP A 108 7.31 -4.12 0.65
N GLN A 109 8.48 -3.62 1.03
CA GLN A 109 9.50 -4.33 1.77
C GLN A 109 9.96 -3.42 2.91
N ALA A 110 9.59 -3.80 4.12
CA ALA A 110 10.02 -3.18 5.37
C ALA A 110 10.87 -4.19 6.17
N PRO A 111 11.61 -3.75 7.19
CA PRO A 111 12.44 -4.65 8.00
C PRO A 111 11.69 -5.81 8.64
N ASP A 112 10.40 -5.63 8.92
CA ASP A 112 9.58 -6.57 9.66
C ASP A 112 8.61 -7.39 8.79
N VAL A 113 8.24 -6.88 7.61
CA VAL A 113 7.32 -7.56 6.69
C VAL A 113 7.57 -7.15 5.24
N SER A 114 7.37 -8.09 4.33
CA SER A 114 7.25 -7.81 2.90
C SER A 114 5.90 -8.29 2.41
N GLY A 115 5.23 -7.49 1.59
CA GLY A 115 3.88 -7.82 1.13
C GLY A 115 3.55 -7.24 -0.24
N LEU A 116 2.49 -7.76 -0.82
CA LEU A 116 1.93 -7.33 -2.10
C LEU A 116 0.44 -7.08 -1.92
N SER A 117 -0.01 -5.86 -2.21
CA SER A 117 -1.45 -5.57 -2.29
C SER A 117 -2.03 -6.26 -3.52
N LEU A 118 -3.11 -7.01 -3.31
CA LEU A 118 -3.88 -7.67 -4.37
C LEU A 118 -4.94 -6.75 -4.99
N VAL A 119 -4.98 -5.49 -4.55
CA VAL A 119 -5.85 -4.45 -5.12
C VAL A 119 -5.21 -3.94 -6.41
N ARG A 120 -5.94 -4.10 -7.51
CA ARG A 120 -5.52 -3.69 -8.86
C ARG A 120 -5.82 -2.20 -9.04
N ILE A 121 -4.85 -1.42 -9.53
CA ILE A 121 -4.96 0.04 -9.69
C ILE A 121 -4.58 0.51 -11.10
N LYS A 122 -5.22 1.60 -11.57
CA LYS A 122 -5.11 2.14 -12.95
C LYS A 122 -4.53 3.56 -13.00
N GLY A 123 -3.51 3.83 -12.19
CA GLY A 123 -2.94 5.17 -12.08
C GLY A 123 -2.11 5.33 -10.80
N PRO A 124 -1.94 6.56 -10.30
CA PRO A 124 -1.30 6.81 -9.02
C PRO A 124 -2.04 6.11 -7.87
N CYS A 125 -1.30 5.79 -6.81
CA CYS A 125 -1.85 5.30 -5.55
C CYS A 125 -1.16 5.97 -4.36
N ARG A 126 -1.89 6.11 -3.25
CA ARG A 126 -1.33 6.43 -1.95
C ARG A 126 -0.87 5.15 -1.26
N VAL A 127 0.27 5.21 -0.59
CA VAL A 127 0.78 4.17 0.31
C VAL A 127 1.14 4.77 1.65
N LEU A 128 0.82 4.07 2.73
CA LEU A 128 1.14 4.54 4.08
C LEU A 128 2.65 4.54 4.36
N LEU A 129 3.11 5.58 5.03
CA LEU A 129 4.47 5.64 5.58
C LEU A 129 4.45 5.19 7.03
N GLY A 130 5.09 4.06 7.30
CA GLY A 130 5.27 3.54 8.65
C GLY A 130 6.50 4.10 9.34
N PRO A 131 6.83 3.62 10.55
CA PRO A 131 7.97 4.12 11.31
C PRO A 131 9.33 3.76 10.69
N PHE A 132 9.36 2.74 9.82
CA PHE A 132 10.60 2.26 9.22
C PHE A 132 10.73 2.71 7.76
N GLU A 133 11.97 2.86 7.33
CA GLU A 133 12.29 2.96 5.91
C GLU A 133 11.68 1.76 5.17
N THR A 134 10.92 2.06 4.13
CA THR A 134 10.18 1.06 3.37
C THR A 134 10.47 1.23 1.89
N SER A 135 10.84 0.12 1.24
CA SER A 135 11.02 0.05 -0.20
C SER A 135 9.70 -0.38 -0.83
N PHE A 136 9.14 0.45 -1.71
CA PHE A 136 7.93 0.13 -2.48
C PHE A 136 8.31 -0.30 -3.89
N PHE A 137 7.57 -1.27 -4.44
CA PHE A 137 7.76 -1.75 -5.80
C PHE A 137 6.42 -1.93 -6.50
N GLY A 138 6.44 -1.86 -7.84
CA GLY A 138 5.28 -2.11 -8.68
C GLY A 138 5.40 -3.41 -9.46
N LEU A 139 4.30 -4.14 -9.62
CA LEU A 139 4.18 -5.27 -10.53
C LEU A 139 3.10 -5.03 -11.58
N ASN A 140 3.34 -5.42 -12.84
CA ASN A 140 2.29 -5.44 -13.86
C ASN A 140 1.32 -6.63 -13.68
N ALA A 141 0.31 -6.73 -14.54
CA ALA A 141 -0.66 -7.83 -14.53
C ALA A 141 -0.04 -9.24 -14.73
N ASN A 142 1.15 -9.32 -15.31
CA ASN A 142 1.88 -10.57 -15.52
C ASN A 142 2.79 -10.92 -14.34
N GLY A 143 2.87 -10.08 -13.30
CA GLY A 143 3.76 -10.29 -12.16
C GLY A 143 5.19 -9.80 -12.37
N GLU A 144 5.46 -9.06 -13.45
CA GLU A 144 6.79 -8.51 -13.72
C GLU A 144 6.98 -7.18 -13.01
N GLN A 145 8.17 -6.98 -12.43
CA GLN A 145 8.50 -5.72 -11.78
C GLN A 145 8.70 -4.58 -12.78
N ILE A 146 7.98 -3.50 -12.53
CA ILE A 146 7.95 -2.27 -13.33
C ILE A 146 8.63 -1.13 -12.58
N ASN A 147 9.12 -0.14 -13.33
CA ASN A 147 9.62 1.09 -12.72
C ASN A 147 8.45 1.93 -12.19
N ILE A 148 8.62 2.43 -10.98
CA ILE A 148 7.70 3.35 -10.34
C ILE A 148 8.46 4.56 -9.81
N GLN A 149 7.74 5.64 -9.57
CA GLN A 149 8.27 6.89 -9.03
C GLN A 149 7.36 7.44 -7.94
N LYS A 150 7.97 8.14 -6.99
CA LYS A 150 7.26 8.95 -5.99
C LYS A 150 6.96 10.32 -6.58
N VAL A 151 5.70 10.70 -6.62
CA VAL A 151 5.26 12.00 -7.17
C VAL A 151 4.80 13.00 -6.14
N SER A 152 4.43 12.54 -4.95
CA SER A 152 4.03 13.41 -3.86
C SER A 152 4.20 12.73 -2.51
N ILE A 153 4.20 13.54 -1.47
CA ILE A 153 3.96 13.13 -0.09
C ILE A 153 2.74 13.93 0.40
N GLY A 154 1.95 13.36 1.29
CA GLY A 154 0.82 14.04 1.90
C GLY A 154 0.48 13.44 3.25
N GLN A 155 -0.57 14.00 3.85
CA GLN A 155 -1.10 13.57 5.13
C GLN A 155 -2.62 13.38 5.02
N THR A 156 -3.11 12.32 5.65
CA THR A 156 -4.52 11.93 5.63
C THR A 156 -5.34 12.93 6.44
N GLY A 157 -6.39 13.48 5.85
CA GLY A 157 -7.26 14.48 6.48
C GLY A 157 -6.94 15.92 6.09
N ASP A 158 -5.88 16.16 5.32
CA ASP A 158 -5.54 17.50 4.82
C ASP A 158 -6.25 17.85 3.50
N GLY A 159 -6.98 16.91 2.89
CA GLY A 159 -7.73 17.16 1.66
C GLY A 159 -6.85 17.52 0.45
N GLY A 160 -5.58 17.07 0.47
CA GLY A 160 -4.62 17.36 -0.60
C GLY A 160 -5.02 16.84 -1.98
N HIS A 161 -4.27 17.22 -3.02
CA HIS A 161 -4.60 16.91 -4.43
C HIS A 161 -4.89 15.42 -4.72
N TYR A 162 -4.28 14.51 -3.94
CA TYR A 162 -4.42 13.07 -4.10
C TYR A 162 -5.39 12.42 -3.09
N CYS A 163 -6.24 13.19 -2.41
CA CYS A 163 -7.13 12.69 -1.35
C CYS A 163 -8.17 11.66 -1.82
N LEU A 164 -8.53 11.65 -3.11
CA LEU A 164 -9.42 10.66 -3.73
C LEU A 164 -8.67 9.58 -4.51
N THR A 165 -7.34 9.59 -4.47
CA THR A 165 -6.51 8.57 -5.14
C THR A 165 -6.58 7.27 -4.33
N PRO A 166 -6.65 6.08 -5.00
CA PRO A 166 -6.67 4.79 -4.33
C PRO A 166 -5.60 4.69 -3.25
N PHE A 167 -6.01 4.30 -2.04
CA PHE A 167 -5.11 4.22 -0.89
C PHE A 167 -4.86 2.77 -0.52
N LEU A 168 -3.62 2.33 -0.63
CA LEU A 168 -3.16 0.97 -0.35
C LEU A 168 -2.44 0.87 0.99
#